data_AF-A0A177WIK9-F1
#
_entry.id   AF-A0A177WIK9-F1
#
_cell.length_a   1.000
_cell.length_b   1.000
_cell.length_c   1.000
_cell.angle_alpha   90.00
_cell.angle_beta   90.00
_cell.angle_gamma   90.00
#
_symmetry.space_group_name_H-M   'P 1'
#
loop_
_entity.id
_entity.type
_entity.pdbx_description
1 polymer ?
#
loop_
_entity_poly.entity_id
_entity_poly.type
_entity_poly.pdbx_seq_one_letter_code
_entity_poly.pdbx_strand_id
1 'polypeptide(L)'
;MCDDPHSPILPVISQPAASQLTNKDSISMVHQAQDKQTSDSITLTEEEEMELLAAMDERHEVDRSTEQDREQSERASDLIGQKMLQGWTLLQNVCRSCPGIPLVRNRQNQTLCVICEQSGDELDDIAEPIHVKPESVAMDQDDPICGQKRSFEKILTVSPTPHVHSDSVNNPFQNTANALTDKVIQLSIKLETTTNVQAITAIADAISSCMRAIELLSRD
;
A
#
# COMPACT_ATOMS: atom_id res chain seq x y z
N MET A 1 -48.57 -8.19 26.34
CA MET A 1 -48.21 -9.36 27.16
C MET A 1 -47.63 -10.38 26.21
N CYS A 2 -46.39 -10.82 26.23
CA CYS A 2 -45.15 -10.55 26.96
C CYS A 2 -44.07 -11.17 26.03
N ASP A 3 -43.02 -10.43 25.72
CA ASP A 3 -41.63 -10.80 26.06
C ASP A 3 -41.11 -12.07 25.37
N ASP A 4 -40.20 -11.91 24.41
CA ASP A 4 -39.02 -12.78 24.36
C ASP A 4 -37.85 -12.12 23.60
N PRO A 5 -36.95 -11.40 24.29
CA PRO A 5 -35.71 -10.89 23.71
C PRO A 5 -34.61 -11.94 23.83
N HIS A 6 -34.31 -12.63 22.73
CA HIS A 6 -33.10 -13.43 22.64
C HIS A 6 -31.86 -12.53 22.73
N SER A 7 -31.23 -12.52 23.91
CA SER A 7 -29.88 -11.99 24.14
C SER A 7 -28.85 -13.02 23.68
N PRO A 8 -27.93 -12.69 22.74
CA PRO A 8 -26.79 -13.56 22.49
C PRO A 8 -25.73 -13.38 23.58
N ILE A 9 -25.39 -14.51 24.20
CA ILE A 9 -24.35 -14.72 25.19
C ILE A 9 -22.98 -14.33 24.60
N LEU A 10 -22.26 -13.42 25.25
CA LEU A 10 -20.87 -13.11 24.91
C LEU A 10 -19.94 -14.26 25.30
N PRO A 11 -18.96 -14.64 24.47
CA PRO A 11 -17.99 -15.67 24.82
C PRO A 11 -17.00 -15.17 25.89
N VAL A 12 -16.87 -15.97 26.93
CA VAL A 12 -15.90 -15.87 28.03
C VAL A 12 -14.48 -15.90 27.47
N ILE A 13 -13.74 -14.81 27.65
CA ILE A 13 -12.31 -14.72 27.37
C ILE A 13 -11.57 -15.56 28.43
N SER A 14 -11.08 -16.72 28.03
CA SER A 14 -10.15 -17.53 28.83
C SER A 14 -8.74 -17.00 28.63
N GLN A 15 -8.15 -16.44 29.69
CA GLN A 15 -6.73 -16.09 29.75
C GLN A 15 -5.89 -17.36 29.90
N PRO A 16 -4.80 -17.55 29.13
CA PRO A 16 -3.76 -18.48 29.52
C PRO A 16 -2.68 -17.81 30.37
N ALA A 17 -2.51 -18.43 31.52
CA ALA A 17 -1.42 -18.40 32.50
C ALA A 17 -0.06 -17.83 32.06
N ALA A 18 0.46 -16.96 32.94
CA ALA A 18 1.86 -16.60 33.05
C ALA A 18 2.73 -17.86 33.20
N SER A 19 3.74 -17.99 32.33
CA SER A 19 4.85 -18.91 32.51
C SER A 19 6.13 -18.10 32.64
N GLN A 20 6.61 -17.98 33.87
CA GLN A 20 7.97 -17.57 34.16
C GLN A 20 8.90 -18.70 33.74
N LEU A 21 9.84 -18.42 32.84
CA LEU A 21 11.03 -19.24 32.68
C LEU A 21 12.23 -18.31 32.59
N THR A 22 12.93 -18.26 33.73
CA THR A 22 14.32 -17.88 33.85
C THR A 22 15.17 -18.77 32.95
N ASN A 23 16.01 -18.19 32.10
CA ASN A 23 17.27 -18.83 31.75
C ASN A 23 18.36 -17.78 31.57
N LYS A 24 19.24 -17.76 32.57
CA LYS A 24 20.63 -17.36 32.44
C LYS A 24 21.25 -18.35 31.46
N ASP A 25 21.91 -17.88 30.42
CA ASP A 25 23.10 -18.55 29.94
C ASP A 25 24.08 -17.54 29.35
N SER A 26 25.27 -17.61 29.92
CA SER A 26 26.46 -16.90 29.54
C SER A 26 27.05 -17.56 28.30
N ILE A 27 27.21 -16.82 27.19
CA ILE A 27 28.17 -17.19 26.16
C ILE A 27 28.98 -15.95 25.80
N SER A 28 30.11 -15.89 26.48
CA SER A 28 31.31 -15.19 26.04
C SER A 28 31.86 -15.91 24.81
N MET A 29 31.98 -15.24 23.67
CA MET A 29 32.99 -15.62 22.68
C MET A 29 33.43 -14.43 21.83
N VAL A 30 34.67 -14.07 22.12
CA VAL A 30 35.55 -13.13 21.45
C VAL A 30 35.83 -13.63 20.03
N HIS A 31 35.53 -12.82 19.02
CA HIS A 31 36.31 -12.81 17.78
C HIS A 31 36.77 -11.38 17.52
N GLN A 32 38.04 -11.15 17.86
CA GLN A 32 38.85 -10.06 17.35
C GLN A 32 39.03 -10.27 15.84
N ALA A 33 38.35 -9.46 15.03
CA ALA A 33 38.80 -9.16 13.69
C ALA A 33 39.64 -7.88 13.79
N GLN A 34 40.93 -8.01 13.49
CA GLN A 34 41.88 -6.91 13.46
C GLN A 34 41.60 -6.08 12.22
N ASP A 35 40.96 -4.92 12.38
CA ASP A 35 40.97 -3.86 11.40
C ASP A 35 42.42 -3.35 11.26
N LYS A 36 43.02 -3.63 10.10
CA LYS A 36 44.24 -2.96 9.67
C LYS A 36 43.88 -1.53 9.31
N GLN A 37 44.09 -0.68 10.29
CA GLN A 37 44.08 0.77 10.22
C GLN A 37 45.18 1.24 9.25
N THR A 38 44.86 1.46 7.97
CA THR A 38 45.62 2.34 7.08
C THR A 38 45.01 3.72 7.18
N SER A 39 45.50 4.49 8.15
CA SER A 39 45.18 5.89 8.38
C SER A 39 45.99 6.76 7.42
N ASP A 40 45.59 6.79 6.15
CA ASP A 40 46.02 7.84 5.23
C ASP A 40 45.05 9.00 5.36
N SER A 41 45.45 9.98 6.17
CA SER A 41 44.71 11.22 6.39
C SER A 41 44.82 12.09 5.13
N ILE A 42 43.91 11.89 4.19
CA ILE A 42 43.72 12.77 3.03
C ILE A 42 43.13 14.07 3.57
N THR A 43 43.97 15.09 3.73
CA THR A 43 43.52 16.48 3.90
C THR A 43 42.94 16.92 2.56
N LEU A 44 41.61 16.85 2.42
CA LEU A 44 40.89 17.43 1.31
C LEU A 44 41.05 18.95 1.36
N THR A 45 41.18 19.55 0.19
CA THR A 45 41.26 21.00 0.07
C THR A 45 39.88 21.62 0.32
N GLU A 46 39.84 22.84 0.88
CA GLU A 46 38.57 23.55 1.18
C GLU A 46 37.69 23.73 -0.07
N GLU A 47 38.30 23.68 -1.26
CA GLU A 47 37.62 23.75 -2.56
C GLU A 47 36.85 22.45 -2.88
N GLU A 48 37.44 21.29 -2.58
CA GLU A 48 36.81 19.98 -2.80
C GLU A 48 35.66 19.72 -1.81
N GLU A 49 35.74 20.25 -0.58
CA GLU A 49 34.66 20.16 0.41
C GLU A 49 33.43 20.98 0.00
N MET A 50 33.62 22.14 -0.64
CA MET A 50 32.53 23.01 -1.10
C MET A 50 31.78 22.40 -2.30
N GLU A 51 32.50 21.74 -3.22
CA GLU A 51 31.89 21.07 -4.37
C GLU A 51 31.06 19.84 -3.93
N LEU A 52 31.53 19.10 -2.92
CA LEU A 52 30.81 17.96 -2.38
C LEU A 52 29.50 18.36 -1.65
N LEU A 53 29.51 19.50 -0.95
CA LEU A 53 28.32 20.04 -0.29
C LEU A 53 27.24 20.49 -1.29
N ALA A 54 27.63 21.14 -2.39
CA ALA A 54 26.69 21.52 -3.46
C ALA A 54 26.05 20.29 -4.13
N ALA A 55 26.85 19.25 -4.40
CA ALA A 55 26.35 18.00 -5.00
C ALA A 55 25.44 17.18 -4.06
N MET A 56 25.55 17.36 -2.73
CA MET A 56 24.65 16.71 -1.77
C MET A 56 23.30 17.44 -1.65
N ASP A 57 23.28 18.77 -1.81
CA ASP A 57 22.06 19.56 -1.74
C ASP A 57 21.14 19.28 -2.95
N GLU A 58 21.71 19.20 -4.16
CA GLU A 58 20.97 18.84 -5.38
C GLU A 58 20.35 17.44 -5.32
N ARG A 59 21.04 16.47 -4.70
CA ARG A 59 20.50 15.11 -4.52
C ARG A 59 19.35 15.04 -3.54
N HIS A 60 19.32 15.95 -2.55
CA HIS A 60 18.30 15.92 -1.49
C HIS A 60 16.98 16.57 -1.94
N GLU A 61 17.02 17.52 -2.88
CA GLU A 61 15.81 18.14 -3.42
C GLU A 61 15.03 17.20 -4.35
N VAL A 62 15.73 16.39 -5.15
CA VAL A 62 15.10 15.37 -6.01
C VAL A 62 14.35 14.33 -5.17
N ASP A 63 14.96 13.86 -4.09
CA ASP A 63 14.37 12.82 -3.22
C ASP A 63 13.05 13.30 -2.59
N ARG A 64 13.02 14.55 -2.11
CA ARG A 64 11.80 15.16 -1.54
C ARG A 64 10.66 15.32 -2.54
N SER A 65 10.97 15.68 -3.79
CA SER A 65 9.95 15.79 -4.84
C SER A 65 9.30 14.45 -5.13
N THR A 66 10.08 13.36 -5.16
CA THR A 66 9.56 12.04 -5.48
C THR A 66 8.61 11.48 -4.42
N GLU A 67 8.88 11.76 -3.15
CA GLU A 67 8.01 11.29 -2.05
C GLU A 67 6.66 12.01 -2.07
N GLN A 68 6.64 13.32 -2.35
CA GLN A 68 5.39 14.09 -2.47
C GLN A 68 4.52 13.56 -3.62
N ASP A 69 5.10 13.26 -4.77
CA ASP A 69 4.39 12.68 -5.91
C ASP A 69 3.81 11.30 -5.56
N ARG A 70 4.56 10.51 -4.78
CA ARG A 70 4.13 9.19 -4.32
C ARG A 70 2.96 9.28 -3.35
N GLU A 71 3.05 10.12 -2.32
CA GLU A 71 1.97 10.37 -1.36
C GLU A 71 0.70 10.90 -2.06
N GLN A 72 0.87 11.82 -3.01
CA GLN A 72 -0.25 12.35 -3.81
C GLN A 72 -0.91 11.25 -4.64
N SER A 73 -0.13 10.37 -5.26
CA SER A 73 -0.62 9.24 -6.06
C SER A 73 -1.37 8.21 -5.20
N GLU A 74 -0.82 7.86 -4.03
CA GLU A 74 -1.47 6.96 -3.07
C GLU A 74 -2.83 7.55 -2.63
N ARG A 75 -2.85 8.82 -2.23
CA ARG A 75 -4.08 9.52 -1.84
C ARG A 75 -5.11 9.60 -2.98
N ALA A 76 -4.65 9.86 -4.21
CA ALA A 76 -5.54 9.91 -5.37
C ALA A 76 -6.17 8.54 -5.66
N SER A 77 -5.39 7.47 -5.56
CA SER A 77 -5.84 6.11 -5.80
C SER A 77 -6.95 5.69 -4.83
N ASP A 78 -6.79 6.02 -3.54
CA ASP A 78 -7.80 5.75 -2.52
C ASP A 78 -9.13 6.48 -2.81
N LEU A 79 -9.06 7.77 -3.14
CA LEU A 79 -10.25 8.59 -3.42
C LEU A 79 -10.92 8.19 -4.74
N ILE A 80 -10.15 7.86 -5.77
CA ILE A 80 -10.68 7.31 -7.03
C ILE A 80 -11.43 6.01 -6.74
N GLY A 81 -10.84 5.08 -5.97
CA GLY A 81 -11.49 3.84 -5.58
C GLY A 81 -12.82 4.07 -4.87
N GLN A 82 -12.87 5.02 -3.92
CA GLN A 82 -14.11 5.40 -3.24
C GLN A 82 -15.17 5.96 -4.20
N LYS A 83 -14.79 6.81 -5.15
CA LYS A 83 -15.72 7.37 -6.16
C LYS A 83 -16.21 6.29 -7.12
N MET A 84 -15.37 5.35 -7.54
CA MET A 84 -15.78 4.20 -8.35
C MET A 84 -16.84 3.35 -7.65
N LEU A 85 -16.67 3.07 -6.35
CA LEU A 85 -17.66 2.33 -5.56
C LEU A 85 -18.99 3.08 -5.44
N GLN A 86 -18.96 4.42 -5.51
CA GLN A 86 -20.16 5.26 -5.59
C GLN A 86 -20.79 5.31 -7.00
N GLY A 87 -20.22 4.60 -7.98
CA GLY A 87 -20.71 4.55 -9.36
C GLY A 87 -20.25 5.73 -10.22
N TRP A 88 -19.15 6.39 -9.86
CA TRP A 88 -18.49 7.36 -10.74
C TRP A 88 -17.61 6.65 -11.78
N THR A 89 -17.32 7.33 -12.88
CA THR A 89 -16.52 6.83 -13.99
C THR A 89 -15.27 7.69 -14.18
N LEU A 90 -14.10 7.07 -14.31
CA LEU A 90 -12.87 7.78 -14.68
C LEU A 90 -12.96 8.29 -16.12
N LEU A 91 -12.45 9.49 -16.36
CA LEU A 91 -12.30 10.07 -17.68
C LEU A 91 -10.84 10.00 -18.13
N GLN A 92 -10.61 10.09 -19.45
CA GLN A 92 -9.28 10.18 -20.04
C GLN A 92 -8.60 11.52 -19.74
N ASN A 93 -9.38 12.55 -19.40
CA ASN A 93 -8.89 13.90 -19.14
C ASN A 93 -8.25 13.99 -17.74
N VAL A 94 -7.16 14.76 -17.63
CA VAL A 94 -6.42 14.98 -16.39
C VAL A 94 -6.69 16.36 -15.80
N CYS A 95 -6.56 16.51 -14.48
CA CYS A 95 -6.70 17.78 -13.80
C CYS A 95 -5.55 18.74 -14.14
N ARG A 96 -5.84 20.02 -14.37
CA ARG A 96 -4.83 21.07 -14.64
C ARG A 96 -4.01 21.46 -13.41
N SER A 97 -4.62 21.40 -12.23
CA SER A 97 -3.98 21.78 -10.95
C SER A 97 -3.31 20.60 -10.25
N CYS A 98 -3.67 19.36 -10.60
CA CYS A 98 -3.12 18.15 -10.00
C CYS A 98 -2.57 17.26 -11.13
N PRO A 99 -1.29 17.42 -11.52
CA PRO A 99 -0.69 16.65 -12.59
C PRO A 99 -0.82 15.15 -12.37
N GLY A 100 -1.09 14.41 -13.46
CA GLY A 100 -1.23 12.95 -13.41
C GLY A 100 -2.53 12.43 -12.77
N ILE A 101 -3.38 13.30 -12.22
CA ILE A 101 -4.65 12.88 -11.60
C ILE A 101 -5.79 12.93 -12.63
N PRO A 102 -6.43 11.79 -12.95
CA PRO A 102 -7.56 11.76 -13.87
C PRO A 102 -8.82 12.40 -13.25
N LEU A 103 -9.66 12.99 -14.09
CA LEU A 103 -10.99 13.48 -13.71
C LEU A 103 -11.98 12.32 -13.58
N VAL A 104 -12.96 12.45 -12.69
CA VAL A 104 -14.07 11.50 -12.53
C VAL A 104 -15.40 12.17 -12.84
N ARG A 105 -16.35 11.43 -13.41
CA ARG A 105 -17.70 11.89 -13.74
C ARG A 105 -18.76 11.06 -13.04
N ASN A 106 -19.77 11.71 -12.47
CA ASN A 106 -20.94 11.01 -11.91
C ASN A 106 -22.07 10.81 -12.93
N ARG A 107 -23.16 10.17 -12.50
CA ARG A 107 -24.36 9.96 -13.32
C ARG A 107 -25.14 11.24 -13.65
N GLN A 108 -24.84 12.35 -12.97
CA GLN A 108 -25.42 13.68 -13.22
C GLN A 108 -24.51 14.52 -14.14
N ASN A 109 -23.51 13.90 -14.78
CA ASN A 109 -22.51 14.55 -15.63
C ASN A 109 -21.65 15.60 -14.93
N GLN A 110 -21.54 15.56 -13.60
CA GLN A 110 -20.59 16.40 -12.88
C GLN A 110 -19.19 15.77 -12.98
N THR A 111 -18.25 16.53 -13.53
CA THR A 111 -16.84 16.15 -13.71
C THR A 111 -15.98 16.88 -12.70
N LEU A 112 -15.17 16.16 -11.91
CA LEU A 112 -14.28 16.77 -10.91
C LEU A 112 -12.95 16.02 -10.74
N CYS A 113 -11.95 16.71 -10.19
CA CYS A 113 -10.72 16.10 -9.68
C CYS A 113 -10.92 15.56 -8.26
N VAL A 114 -10.45 14.34 -7.98
CA VAL A 114 -10.62 13.76 -6.63
C VAL A 114 -9.76 14.42 -5.54
N ILE A 115 -8.68 15.12 -5.93
CA ILE A 115 -7.76 15.76 -4.98
C ILE A 115 -8.21 17.19 -4.64
N CYS A 116 -8.41 18.02 -5.67
CA CYS A 116 -8.72 19.45 -5.48
C CYS A 116 -10.20 19.79 -5.64
N GLU A 117 -11.04 18.82 -6.00
CA GLU A 117 -12.50 18.98 -6.19
C GLU A 117 -12.92 20.04 -7.22
N GLN A 118 -11.96 20.57 -7.99
CA GLN A 118 -12.26 21.51 -9.07
C GLN A 118 -12.97 20.80 -10.21
N SER A 119 -14.00 21.46 -10.75
CA SER A 119 -14.71 20.99 -11.93
C SER A 119 -13.78 21.03 -13.15
N GLY A 120 -13.81 19.96 -13.93
CA GLY A 120 -13.18 19.94 -15.25
C GLY A 120 -14.06 20.74 -16.20
N ASP A 121 -14.02 22.06 -16.12
CA ASP A 121 -14.89 22.94 -16.89
C ASP A 121 -14.73 22.67 -18.40
N GLU A 122 -15.85 22.23 -19.00
CA GLU A 122 -16.21 22.17 -20.42
C GLU A 122 -15.13 21.74 -21.42
N LEU A 123 -15.10 20.44 -21.75
CA LEU A 123 -14.50 19.97 -23.01
C LEU A 123 -15.46 19.14 -23.86
N ASP A 124 -16.77 19.17 -23.61
CA ASP A 124 -17.74 18.39 -24.40
C ASP A 124 -19.06 19.15 -24.63
N ASP A 125 -19.01 20.24 -25.40
CA ASP A 125 -20.18 20.77 -26.12
C ASP A 125 -20.48 19.97 -27.41
N ILE A 126 -19.79 18.84 -27.65
CA ILE A 126 -19.99 18.01 -28.85
C ILE A 126 -19.91 16.51 -28.52
N ALA A 127 -20.66 16.07 -27.51
CA ALA A 127 -21.11 14.68 -27.48
C ALA A 127 -22.63 14.72 -27.53
N GLU A 128 -23.19 14.80 -28.75
CA GLU A 128 -24.58 14.45 -28.96
C GLU A 128 -24.83 13.13 -28.24
N PRO A 129 -25.90 13.04 -27.41
CA PRO A 129 -26.26 11.79 -26.80
C PRO A 129 -26.53 10.83 -27.96
N ILE A 130 -25.69 9.80 -28.10
CA ILE A 130 -26.04 8.65 -28.91
C ILE A 130 -27.24 8.05 -28.18
N HIS A 131 -28.42 8.55 -28.53
CA HIS A 131 -29.69 7.96 -28.23
C HIS A 131 -29.66 6.65 -29.02
N VAL A 132 -29.10 5.62 -28.41
CA VAL A 132 -29.28 4.25 -28.86
C VAL A 132 -30.77 3.99 -28.66
N LYS A 133 -31.55 4.40 -29.66
CA LYS A 133 -32.93 4.00 -29.84
C LYS A 133 -32.87 2.47 -29.72
N PRO A 134 -33.51 1.86 -28.71
CA PRO A 134 -33.62 0.41 -28.68
C PRO A 134 -34.45 0.03 -29.90
N GLU A 135 -33.75 -0.32 -30.98
CA GLU A 135 -34.37 -0.92 -32.14
C GLU A 135 -34.84 -2.28 -31.67
N SER A 136 -36.17 -2.39 -31.58
CA SER A 136 -36.91 -3.58 -31.26
C SER A 136 -36.59 -4.66 -32.29
N VAL A 137 -35.52 -5.42 -32.05
CA VAL A 137 -35.35 -6.72 -32.70
C VAL A 137 -36.29 -7.66 -31.97
N ALA A 138 -37.50 -7.77 -32.50
CA ALA A 138 -38.39 -8.88 -32.19
C ALA A 138 -37.69 -10.17 -32.67
N MET A 139 -37.05 -10.88 -31.75
CA MET A 139 -36.69 -12.28 -31.95
C MET A 139 -37.82 -13.13 -31.39
N ASP A 140 -38.63 -13.60 -32.33
CA ASP A 140 -39.62 -14.65 -32.15
C ASP A 140 -38.93 -16.02 -32.13
N GLN A 141 -39.50 -16.92 -31.32
CA GLN A 141 -39.39 -18.39 -31.30
C GLN A 141 -38.25 -19.06 -30.49
N ASP A 142 -38.69 -19.52 -29.31
CA ASP A 142 -38.72 -20.92 -28.85
C ASP A 142 -37.51 -21.82 -29.10
N ASP A 143 -36.77 -22.12 -28.03
CA ASP A 143 -36.11 -23.42 -27.86
C ASP A 143 -36.26 -23.94 -26.42
N PRO A 144 -36.59 -25.23 -26.21
CA PRO A 144 -36.92 -25.78 -24.91
C PRO A 144 -35.67 -26.25 -24.13
N ILE A 145 -35.65 -25.86 -22.86
CA ILE A 145 -35.26 -26.67 -21.69
C ILE A 145 -34.03 -27.58 -21.85
N CYS A 146 -32.91 -27.17 -21.24
CA CYS A 146 -32.04 -28.16 -20.58
C CYS A 146 -31.51 -27.60 -19.26
N GLY A 147 -32.02 -28.17 -18.17
CA GLY A 147 -31.63 -27.83 -16.81
C GLY A 147 -30.21 -28.28 -16.50
N GLN A 148 -29.35 -27.33 -16.14
CA GLN A 148 -28.06 -27.64 -15.56
C GLN A 148 -27.97 -27.01 -14.17
N LYS A 149 -28.28 -27.85 -13.17
CA LYS A 149 -27.98 -27.62 -11.77
C LYS A 149 -26.45 -27.52 -11.65
N ARG A 150 -25.90 -26.31 -11.57
CA ARG A 150 -24.54 -26.11 -11.05
C ARG A 150 -24.65 -25.73 -9.58
N SER A 151 -24.22 -26.69 -8.77
CA SER A 151 -23.88 -26.60 -7.37
C SER A 151 -23.08 -25.34 -7.07
N PHE A 152 -23.58 -24.55 -6.12
CA PHE A 152 -22.86 -23.49 -5.44
C PHE A 152 -21.86 -24.14 -4.48
N GLU A 153 -20.58 -24.20 -4.86
CA GLU A 153 -19.52 -24.36 -3.88
C GLU A 153 -18.49 -23.25 -4.02
N LYS A 154 -18.38 -22.51 -2.91
CA LYS A 154 -17.14 -21.96 -2.34
C LYS A 154 -16.44 -20.88 -3.18
N ILE A 155 -16.91 -19.64 -3.01
CA ILE A 155 -16.16 -18.42 -3.35
C ILE A 155 -14.89 -18.39 -2.47
N LEU A 156 -13.76 -18.73 -3.09
CA LEU A 156 -12.45 -18.46 -2.54
C LEU A 156 -12.15 -16.98 -2.66
N THR A 157 -11.68 -16.43 -1.54
CA THR A 157 -11.11 -15.12 -1.33
C THR A 157 -9.97 -14.88 -2.32
N VAL A 158 -10.21 -14.07 -3.36
CA VAL A 158 -9.16 -13.59 -4.26
C VAL A 158 -8.63 -12.28 -3.69
N SER A 159 -7.45 -12.32 -3.08
CA SER A 159 -6.69 -11.13 -2.74
C SER A 159 -6.19 -10.43 -4.01
N PRO A 160 -6.20 -9.09 -4.06
CA PRO A 160 -5.72 -8.35 -5.22
C PRO A 160 -4.20 -8.43 -5.30
N THR A 161 -3.69 -9.04 -6.36
CA THR A 161 -2.28 -8.98 -6.77
C THR A 161 -1.99 -7.66 -7.49
N PRO A 162 -0.94 -6.91 -7.12
CA PRO A 162 -0.50 -5.76 -7.90
C PRO A 162 0.26 -6.24 -9.13
N HIS A 163 -0.28 -5.96 -10.32
CA HIS A 163 0.44 -6.07 -11.58
C HIS A 163 1.38 -4.87 -11.72
N VAL A 164 2.66 -5.08 -11.45
CA VAL A 164 3.72 -4.15 -11.86
C VAL A 164 4.50 -4.83 -12.99
N HIS A 165 4.32 -4.34 -14.20
CA HIS A 165 5.20 -4.64 -15.32
C HIS A 165 6.46 -3.78 -15.19
N SER A 166 7.58 -4.41 -14.88
CA SER A 166 8.92 -3.90 -15.13
C SER A 166 9.84 -5.10 -15.26
N ASP A 167 10.26 -5.38 -16.49
CA ASP A 167 11.20 -6.44 -16.85
C ASP A 167 12.60 -6.11 -16.31
N SER A 168 12.76 -6.21 -14.99
CA SER A 168 14.05 -6.34 -14.31
C SER A 168 14.01 -7.69 -13.63
N VAL A 169 15.01 -8.53 -13.91
CA VAL A 169 15.17 -9.87 -13.31
C VAL A 169 15.48 -9.69 -11.83
N ASN A 170 14.47 -9.32 -11.06
CA ASN A 170 14.58 -9.11 -9.64
C ASN A 170 14.48 -10.48 -8.98
N ASN A 171 15.56 -10.87 -8.31
CA ASN A 171 15.57 -12.09 -7.50
C ASN A 171 14.39 -11.99 -6.49
N PRO A 172 13.41 -12.92 -6.51
CA PRO A 172 12.24 -12.86 -5.64
C PRO A 172 12.61 -12.78 -4.16
N PHE A 173 13.78 -13.33 -3.83
CA PHE A 173 14.37 -13.24 -2.50
C PHE A 173 14.73 -11.80 -2.13
N GLN A 174 15.37 -11.05 -3.03
CA GLN A 174 15.74 -9.65 -2.79
C GLN A 174 14.49 -8.78 -2.61
N ASN A 175 13.44 -9.04 -3.39
CA ASN A 175 12.16 -8.32 -3.24
C ASN A 175 11.55 -8.56 -1.86
N THR A 176 11.63 -9.79 -1.35
CA THR A 176 11.11 -10.15 -0.02
C THR A 176 11.92 -9.49 1.08
N ALA A 177 13.25 -9.49 0.97
CA ALA A 177 14.14 -8.82 1.92
C ALA A 177 13.90 -7.30 1.94
N ASN A 178 13.75 -6.68 0.77
CA ASN A 178 13.45 -5.25 0.66
C ASN A 178 12.09 -4.91 1.28
N ALA A 179 11.06 -5.72 1.02
CA ALA A 179 9.73 -5.51 1.61
C ALA A 179 9.72 -5.67 3.13
N LEU A 180 10.48 -6.64 3.68
CA LEU A 180 10.65 -6.79 5.12
C LEU A 180 11.39 -5.60 5.74
N THR A 181 12.42 -5.09 5.06
CA THR A 181 13.20 -3.92 5.50
C THR A 181 12.32 -2.67 5.54
N ASP A 182 11.54 -2.42 4.50
CA ASP A 182 10.58 -1.31 4.45
C ASP A 182 9.58 -1.41 5.61
N LYS A 183 9.09 -2.62 5.91
CA LYS A 183 8.16 -2.81 7.03
C LYS A 183 8.79 -2.52 8.40
N VAL A 184 10.07 -2.86 8.59
CA VAL A 184 10.81 -2.52 9.82
C VAL A 184 10.92 -1.00 9.97
N ILE A 185 11.20 -0.27 8.88
CA ILE A 185 11.27 1.20 8.90
C ILE A 185 9.90 1.79 9.26
N GLN A 186 8.82 1.36 8.59
CA GLN A 186 7.46 1.82 8.90
C GLN A 186 7.05 1.57 10.35
N LEU A 187 7.37 0.39 10.90
CA LEU A 187 7.08 0.06 12.28
C LEU A 187 7.91 0.91 13.27
N SER A 188 9.14 1.24 12.91
CA SER A 188 10.00 2.12 13.72
C SER A 188 9.42 3.53 13.81
N ILE A 189 8.98 4.11 12.69
CA ILE A 189 8.30 5.42 12.68
C ILE A 189 6.99 5.37 13.50
N LYS A 190 6.23 4.28 13.38
CA LYS A 190 5.00 4.09 14.15
C LYS A 190 5.26 4.01 15.65
N LEU A 191 6.42 3.48 16.06
CA LEU A 191 6.80 3.39 17.46
C LEU A 191 7.00 4.78 18.08
N GLU A 192 7.59 5.73 17.35
CA GLU A 192 7.85 7.09 17.83
C GLU A 192 6.57 7.88 18.15
N THR A 193 5.49 7.62 17.40
CA THR A 193 4.21 8.32 17.55
C THR A 193 3.25 7.64 18.52
N THR A 194 3.55 6.42 18.95
CA THR A 194 2.65 5.60 19.78
C THR A 194 2.89 5.84 21.26
N THR A 195 1.86 6.27 21.99
CA THR A 195 1.90 6.46 23.45
C THR A 195 1.30 5.29 24.24
N ASN A 196 0.65 4.35 23.57
CA ASN A 196 0.01 3.19 24.21
C ASN A 196 1.02 2.05 24.42
N VAL A 197 1.20 1.62 25.68
CA VAL A 197 2.17 0.58 26.06
C VAL A 197 1.92 -0.78 25.41
N GLN A 198 0.66 -1.18 25.24
CA GLN A 198 0.32 -2.45 24.58
C GLN A 198 0.65 -2.39 23.09
N ALA A 199 0.36 -1.26 22.44
CA ALA A 199 0.71 -1.03 21.03
C ALA A 199 2.23 -0.97 20.81
N ILE A 200 2.98 -0.32 21.71
CA ILE A 200 4.45 -0.31 21.71
C ILE A 200 5.00 -1.75 21.76
N THR A 201 4.48 -2.58 22.66
CA THR A 201 4.91 -3.97 22.82
C THR A 201 4.62 -4.77 21.55
N ALA A 202 3.41 -4.65 21.00
CA ALA A 202 3.04 -5.33 19.75
C ALA A 202 3.89 -4.90 18.54
N ILE A 203 4.24 -3.61 18.44
CA ILE A 203 5.12 -3.10 17.39
C ILE A 203 6.53 -3.67 17.55
N ALA A 204 7.07 -3.71 18.77
CA ALA A 204 8.40 -4.27 19.05
C ALA A 204 8.49 -5.78 18.75
N ASP A 205 7.43 -6.54 19.07
CA ASP A 205 7.32 -7.95 18.72
C ASP A 205 7.29 -8.16 17.20
N ALA A 206 6.55 -7.32 16.47
CA ALA A 206 6.50 -7.35 15.01
C ALA A 206 7.87 -7.05 14.38
N ILE A 207 8.58 -6.02 14.85
CA ILE A 207 9.95 -5.70 14.40
C ILE A 207 10.88 -6.90 14.64
N SER A 208 10.83 -7.48 15.83
CA SER A 208 11.64 -8.66 16.18
C SER A 208 11.34 -9.86 15.26
N SER A 209 10.07 -10.06 14.89
CA SER A 209 9.67 -11.10 13.94
C SER A 209 10.20 -10.84 12.53
N CYS A 210 10.17 -9.58 12.06
CA CYS A 210 10.73 -9.21 10.76
C CYS A 210 12.25 -9.39 10.71
N MET A 211 12.98 -9.01 11.76
CA MET A 211 14.44 -9.20 11.81
C MET A 211 14.83 -10.68 11.75
N ARG A 212 14.15 -11.56 12.48
CA ARG A 212 14.38 -13.02 12.39
C ARG A 212 14.11 -13.56 10.99
N ALA A 213 13.08 -13.06 10.31
CA ALA A 213 12.80 -13.46 8.92
C ALA A 213 13.93 -13.04 7.97
N ILE A 214 14.47 -11.83 8.13
CA ILE A 214 15.61 -11.35 7.35
C ILE A 214 16.86 -12.21 7.63
N GLU A 215 17.15 -12.54 8.88
CA GLU A 215 18.28 -13.43 9.22
C GLU A 215 18.17 -14.82 8.60
N LEU A 216 16.95 -15.37 8.54
CA LEU A 216 16.71 -16.66 7.89
C LEU A 216 16.94 -16.58 6.39
N LEU A 217 16.52 -15.49 5.76
CA LEU A 217 16.81 -15.23 4.36
C LEU A 217 18.33 -15.20 4.16
N SER A 218 19.09 -14.38 4.91
CA SER A 218 20.55 -14.21 4.72
C SER A 218 21.43 -15.46 4.88
N ARG A 219 20.88 -16.61 5.27
CA ARG A 219 21.62 -17.89 5.40
C ARG A 219 21.60 -18.76 4.13
N ASP A 220 20.71 -18.48 3.19
CA ASP A 220 20.61 -19.17 1.89
C ASP A 220 21.50 -18.52 0.81
#